data_AF-A0A6U1T5A9-F1
#
_entry.id   AF-A0A6U1T5A9-F1
#
_cell.length_a   1.000
_cell.length_b   1.000
_cell.length_c   1.000
_cell.angle_alpha   90.00
_cell.angle_beta   90.00
_cell.angle_gamma   90.00
#
_symmetry.space_group_name_H-M   'P 1'
#
loop_
_entity.id
_entity.type
_entity.pdbx_description
1 polymer ?
#
loop_
_entity_poly.entity_id
_entity_poly.type
_entity_poly.pdbx_seq_one_letter_code
_entity_poly.pdbx_strand_id
1 'polypeptide(L)'
;GVVMMPWNESIDAKSEFRVFIRNRHLIAISQQAWYTVFHYTPEEIRTIASSIAELFNQILRDRLPLPSAILDVTVDFDIQQAYLIEINPWGTWATSGSSLFDWVKDHSIIEPNLQVDTSMDAPESIYLRFLHTIPYEESFVI
;
A
#
# COMPACT_ATOMS: atom_id res chain seq x y z
N GLY A 1 1.18 11.24 -24.17
CA GLY A 1 1.95 10.23 -24.92
C GLY A 1 1.42 8.86 -24.59
N VAL A 2 1.74 7.83 -25.38
CA VAL A 2 1.45 6.44 -25.02
C VAL A 2 2.68 5.88 -24.32
N VAL A 3 2.48 5.22 -23.17
CA VAL A 3 3.54 4.52 -22.45
C VAL A 3 3.34 3.03 -22.68
N MET A 4 4.41 2.31 -23.03
CA MET A 4 4.41 0.85 -23.19
C MET A 4 5.48 0.28 -22.28
N MET A 5 5.09 -0.70 -21.46
CA MET A 5 5.97 -1.41 -20.54
C MET A 5 6.01 -2.90 -20.94
N PRO A 6 7.15 -3.59 -20.79
CA PRO A 6 7.20 -5.04 -20.96
C PRO A 6 6.20 -5.74 -20.03
N TRP A 7 5.55 -6.79 -20.53
CA TRP A 7 4.75 -7.67 -19.69
C TRP A 7 5.64 -8.37 -18.68
N ASN A 8 5.23 -8.39 -17.42
CA ASN A 8 5.91 -9.13 -16.36
C ASN A 8 4.98 -10.21 -15.81
N GLU A 9 5.31 -11.47 -16.06
CA GLU A 9 4.51 -12.63 -15.61
C GLU A 9 4.54 -12.83 -14.10
N SER A 10 5.49 -12.22 -13.37
CA SER A 10 5.51 -12.28 -11.91
C SER A 10 4.50 -11.35 -11.23
N ILE A 11 3.84 -10.48 -11.99
CA ILE A 11 2.78 -9.59 -11.47
C ILE A 11 1.44 -10.30 -11.65
N ASP A 12 0.85 -10.74 -10.54
CA ASP A 12 -0.46 -11.36 -10.51
C ASP A 12 -1.40 -10.66 -9.50
N ALA A 13 -2.66 -11.09 -9.48
CA ALA A 13 -3.67 -10.48 -8.62
C ALA A 13 -3.39 -10.65 -7.11
N LYS A 14 -2.59 -11.65 -6.71
CA LYS A 14 -2.19 -11.91 -5.32
C LYS A 14 -1.00 -11.03 -4.93
N SER A 15 -0.12 -10.69 -5.88
CA SER A 15 1.07 -9.88 -5.65
C SER A 15 0.82 -8.38 -5.68
N GLU A 16 -0.35 -7.93 -6.12
CA GLU A 16 -0.68 -6.51 -6.30
C GLU A 16 -1.42 -5.89 -5.09
N PHE A 17 -0.92 -4.74 -4.64
CA PHE A 17 -1.39 -4.01 -3.47
C PHE A 17 -1.64 -2.54 -3.77
N ARG A 18 -2.69 -2.00 -3.15
CA ARG A 18 -2.99 -0.58 -3.08
C ARG A 18 -2.42 0.00 -1.79
N VAL A 19 -1.57 1.00 -1.94
CA VAL A 19 -0.80 1.62 -0.86
C VAL A 19 -1.19 3.08 -0.71
N PHE A 20 -1.45 3.49 0.52
CA PHE A 20 -1.93 4.82 0.87
C PHE A 20 -0.77 5.63 1.44
N ILE A 21 -0.40 6.71 0.76
CA ILE A 21 0.59 7.68 1.22
C ILE A 21 -0.13 8.97 1.58
N ARG A 22 0.05 9.45 2.80
CA ARG A 22 -0.52 10.73 3.27
C ARG A 22 0.58 11.57 3.91
N ASN A 23 0.74 12.83 3.51
CA ASN A 23 1.75 13.72 4.08
C ASN A 23 3.18 13.13 4.20
N ARG A 24 3.59 12.31 3.22
CA ARG A 24 4.86 11.54 3.18
C ARG A 24 4.98 10.43 4.23
N HIS A 25 3.84 9.89 4.62
CA HIS A 25 3.69 8.77 5.54
C HIS A 25 3.01 7.60 4.85
N LEU A 26 3.53 6.40 5.09
CA LEU A 26 2.91 5.16 4.65
C LEU A 26 1.87 4.78 5.70
N ILE A 27 0.59 4.93 5.37
CA ILE A 27 -0.47 4.80 6.37
C ILE A 27 -1.24 3.48 6.27
N ALA A 28 -1.41 2.95 5.06
CA ALA A 28 -2.22 1.75 4.85
C ALA A 28 -1.85 0.97 3.59
N ILE A 29 -2.10 -0.33 3.63
CA ILE A 29 -1.90 -1.28 2.53
C ILE A 29 -3.14 -2.19 2.44
N SER A 30 -3.64 -2.38 1.23
CA SER A 30 -4.72 -3.31 0.90
C SER A 30 -4.33 -4.19 -0.28
N GLN A 31 -4.80 -5.43 -0.36
CA GLN A 31 -4.80 -6.14 -1.65
C GLN A 31 -5.56 -5.32 -2.72
N GLN A 32 -5.07 -5.33 -3.96
CA GLN A 32 -5.72 -4.66 -5.11
C GLN A 32 -7.01 -5.38 -5.50
N ALA A 33 -6.95 -6.70 -5.67
CA ALA A 33 -8.08 -7.53 -6.08
C ALA A 33 -9.06 -7.74 -4.91
N TRP A 34 -9.88 -6.72 -4.64
CA TRP A 34 -10.84 -6.63 -3.54
C TRP A 34 -12.02 -7.63 -3.61
N TYR A 35 -12.09 -8.47 -4.63
CA TYR A 35 -13.14 -9.48 -4.83
C TYR A 35 -12.64 -10.93 -4.65
N THR A 36 -11.34 -11.12 -4.42
CA THR A 36 -10.72 -12.44 -4.28
C THR A 36 -10.16 -12.62 -2.87
N VAL A 37 -10.44 -13.76 -2.24
CA VAL A 37 -9.77 -14.11 -0.98
C VAL A 37 -8.42 -14.72 -1.30
N PHE A 38 -7.35 -14.13 -0.78
CA PHE A 38 -6.02 -14.72 -0.79
C PHE A 38 -5.65 -15.16 0.63
N HIS A 39 -5.24 -16.41 0.78
CA HIS A 39 -4.79 -16.95 2.06
C HIS A 39 -3.32 -16.58 2.30
N TYR A 40 -3.05 -15.30 2.58
CA TYR A 40 -1.71 -14.86 2.96
C TYR A 40 -1.33 -15.47 4.31
N THR A 41 -0.16 -16.09 4.36
CA THR A 41 0.47 -16.55 5.59
C THR A 41 0.97 -15.35 6.42
N PRO A 42 1.19 -15.51 7.73
CA PRO A 42 1.79 -14.46 8.54
C PRO A 42 3.18 -14.01 8.04
N GLU A 43 3.92 -14.90 7.39
CA GLU A 43 5.21 -14.56 6.78
C GLU A 43 5.04 -13.70 5.53
N GLU A 44 4.12 -14.06 4.64
CA GLU A 44 3.78 -13.23 3.47
C GLU A 44 3.29 -11.84 3.89
N ILE A 45 2.45 -11.74 4.93
CA ILE A 45 1.98 -10.44 5.45
C ILE A 45 3.16 -9.58 5.92
N ARG A 46 4.14 -10.18 6.62
CA ARG A 46 5.37 -9.47 7.02
C ARG A 46 6.18 -9.03 5.81
N THR A 47 6.37 -9.92 4.82
CA THR A 47 7.07 -9.60 3.57
C THR A 47 6.39 -8.47 2.82
N ILE A 48 5.06 -8.47 2.70
CA ILE A 48 4.29 -7.39 2.06
C ILE A 48 4.57 -6.06 2.76
N ALA A 49 4.41 -6.04 4.08
CA ALA A 49 4.56 -4.81 4.84
C ALA A 49 6.00 -4.29 4.80
N SER A 50 7.01 -5.14 5.02
CA SER A 50 8.41 -4.74 5.07
C SER A 50 8.93 -4.30 3.70
N SER A 51 8.63 -5.04 2.63
CA SER A 51 9.11 -4.71 1.29
C SER A 51 8.50 -3.41 0.74
N ILE A 52 7.21 -3.17 1.01
CA ILE A 52 6.53 -1.92 0.62
C ILE A 52 7.06 -0.75 1.45
N ALA A 53 7.25 -0.93 2.77
CA ALA A 53 7.84 0.10 3.62
C ALA A 53 9.27 0.44 3.19
N GLU A 54 10.07 -0.56 2.80
CA GLU A 54 11.42 -0.38 2.28
C GLU A 54 11.42 0.40 0.96
N LEU A 55 10.60 -0.01 -0.02
CA LEU A 55 10.40 0.71 -1.27
C LEU A 55 10.03 2.18 -1.02
N PHE A 56 9.07 2.41 -0.11
CA PHE A 56 8.64 3.76 0.21
C PHE A 56 9.76 4.59 0.84
N ASN A 57 10.34 4.11 1.94
CA ASN A 57 11.29 4.88 2.74
C ASN A 57 12.62 5.11 2.04
N GLN A 58 13.11 4.15 1.26
CA GLN A 58 14.41 4.26 0.61
C GLN A 58 14.35 4.91 -0.77
N ILE A 59 13.23 4.76 -1.50
CA ILE A 59 13.16 5.16 -2.91
C ILE A 59 12.11 6.23 -3.14
N LEU A 60 10.89 6.09 -2.62
CA LEU A 60 9.76 6.92 -3.06
C LEU A 60 9.53 8.17 -2.21
N ARG A 61 9.78 8.13 -0.89
CA ARG A 61 9.32 9.16 0.08
C ARG A 61 9.59 10.60 -0.35
N ASP A 62 10.82 10.88 -0.80
CA ASP A 62 11.23 12.21 -1.25
C ASP A 62 11.18 12.41 -2.78
N ARG A 63 10.83 11.37 -3.53
CA ARG A 63 10.75 11.39 -5.00
C ARG A 63 9.32 11.50 -5.54
N LEU A 64 8.31 11.22 -4.71
CA LEU A 64 6.92 11.40 -5.09
C LEU A 64 6.64 12.89 -5.38
N PRO A 65 5.92 13.19 -6.48
CA PRO A 65 5.65 14.57 -6.88
C PRO A 65 4.70 15.29 -5.91
N LEU A 66 3.89 14.53 -5.18
CA LEU A 66 2.92 15.02 -4.21
C LEU A 66 3.15 14.33 -2.86
N PRO A 67 2.90 15.03 -1.74
CA PRO A 67 3.06 14.45 -0.40
C PRO A 67 1.99 13.40 -0.08
N SER A 68 0.90 13.34 -0.84
CA SER A 68 -0.15 12.33 -0.68
C SER A 68 -0.48 11.71 -2.02
N ALA A 69 -0.56 10.39 -2.06
CA ALA A 69 -0.80 9.61 -3.27
C ALA A 69 -1.36 8.23 -2.94
N ILE A 70 -2.04 7.64 -3.91
CA ILE A 70 -2.36 6.22 -3.93
C ILE A 70 -1.34 5.54 -4.84
N LEU A 71 -0.70 4.49 -4.39
CA LEU A 71 0.25 3.73 -5.20
C LEU A 71 -0.30 2.34 -5.46
N ASP A 72 -0.14 1.86 -6.69
CA ASP A 72 -0.29 0.45 -6.99
C ASP A 72 1.11 -0.16 -7.00
N VAL A 73 1.32 -1.22 -6.23
CA VAL A 73 2.62 -1.82 -5.94
C VAL A 73 2.50 -3.34 -6.07
N THR A 74 3.47 -3.99 -6.69
CA THR A 74 3.59 -5.45 -6.66
C THR A 74 4.68 -5.88 -5.69
N VAL A 75 4.50 -7.02 -5.03
CA VAL A 75 5.52 -7.68 -4.20
C VAL A 75 5.94 -8.99 -4.85
N ASP A 76 7.22 -9.13 -5.14
CA ASP A 76 7.83 -10.39 -5.51
C ASP A 76 8.16 -11.17 -4.22
N PHE A 77 7.43 -12.25 -3.97
CA PHE A 77 7.58 -13.05 -2.75
C PHE A 77 8.85 -13.93 -2.75
N ASP A 78 9.41 -14.24 -3.92
CA ASP A 78 10.60 -15.10 -4.01
C ASP A 78 11.86 -14.35 -3.60
N ILE A 79 11.96 -13.06 -3.97
CA ILE A 79 13.08 -12.19 -3.61
C ILE A 79 12.74 -11.16 -2.54
N GLN A 80 11.50 -11.14 -2.05
CA GLN A 80 11.00 -10.26 -0.99
C GLN A 80 11.17 -8.76 -1.30
N GLN A 81 10.91 -8.36 -2.55
CA GLN A 81 11.04 -6.96 -3.01
C GLN A 81 9.73 -6.42 -3.54
N ALA A 82 9.50 -5.12 -3.33
CA ALA A 82 8.34 -4.42 -3.87
C ALA A 82 8.73 -3.51 -5.04
N TYR A 83 7.82 -3.37 -6.00
CA TYR A 83 7.99 -2.53 -7.19
C TYR A 83 6.76 -1.66 -7.44
N LEU A 84 6.99 -0.39 -7.77
CA LEU A 84 5.93 0.55 -8.14
C LEU A 84 5.34 0.21 -9.52
N ILE A 85 4.02 0.13 -9.61
CA ILE A 85 3.27 -0.04 -10.86
C ILE A 85 2.71 1.31 -11.32
N GLU A 86 1.96 1.99 -10.46
CA GLU A 86 1.24 3.23 -10.80
C GLU A 86 1.21 4.22 -9.63
N ILE A 87 1.18 5.51 -9.93
CA ILE A 87 0.91 6.59 -8.98
C ILE A 87 -0.43 7.22 -9.34
N ASN A 88 -1.37 7.14 -8.41
CA ASN A 88 -2.73 7.65 -8.51
C ASN A 88 -2.94 8.87 -7.57
N PRO A 89 -3.83 9.82 -7.92
CA PRO A 89 -4.14 10.95 -7.05
C PRO A 89 -4.77 10.54 -5.71
N TRP A 90 -4.60 11.36 -4.69
CA TRP A 90 -5.17 11.13 -3.35
C TRP A 90 -6.59 11.71 -3.19
N GLY A 91 -7.45 10.99 -2.45
CA GLY A 91 -8.66 11.54 -1.81
C GLY A 91 -10.01 11.20 -2.45
N THR A 92 -11.08 11.41 -1.67
CA THR A 92 -12.50 11.22 -2.05
C THR A 92 -12.93 11.98 -3.30
N TRP A 93 -12.30 13.12 -3.55
CA TRP A 93 -12.60 14.01 -4.68
C TRP A 93 -11.96 13.55 -5.99
N ALA A 94 -11.04 12.59 -5.91
CA ALA A 94 -10.32 12.04 -7.05
C ALA A 94 -10.99 10.74 -7.56
N THR A 95 -10.49 10.24 -8.70
CA THR A 95 -11.01 9.02 -9.34
C THR A 95 -10.35 7.72 -8.84
N SER A 96 -9.48 7.81 -7.84
CA SER A 96 -8.73 6.66 -7.33
C SER A 96 -9.61 5.77 -6.47
N GLY A 97 -9.78 4.51 -6.90
CA GLY A 97 -10.43 3.51 -6.06
C GLY A 97 -9.63 3.23 -4.79
N SER A 98 -10.29 2.78 -3.72
CA SER A 98 -9.68 2.54 -2.41
C SER A 98 -9.49 1.05 -2.07
N SER A 99 -9.78 0.15 -3.03
CA SER A 99 -9.75 -1.31 -2.84
C SER A 99 -10.58 -1.74 -1.62
N LEU A 100 -9.96 -2.30 -0.57
CA LEU A 100 -10.70 -2.72 0.63
C LEU A 100 -10.92 -1.61 1.66
N PHE A 101 -10.33 -0.43 1.48
CA PHE A 101 -10.68 0.74 2.28
C PHE A 101 -11.88 1.47 1.66
N ASP A 102 -12.61 2.21 2.48
CA ASP A 102 -13.72 3.06 2.08
C ASP A 102 -13.38 4.50 2.48
N TRP A 103 -13.36 5.40 1.50
CA TRP A 103 -12.90 6.76 1.74
C TRP A 103 -13.68 7.53 2.83
N VAL A 104 -14.94 7.15 3.06
CA VAL A 104 -15.82 7.80 4.03
C VAL A 104 -15.80 7.05 5.35
N LYS A 105 -15.93 5.72 5.33
CA LYS A 105 -16.00 4.92 6.58
C LYS A 105 -14.65 4.80 7.28
N ASP A 106 -13.56 4.74 6.52
CA ASP A 106 -12.21 4.62 7.06
C ASP A 106 -11.49 5.96 7.14
N HIS A 107 -12.21 7.09 7.09
CA HIS A 107 -11.62 8.43 7.08
C HIS A 107 -10.61 8.64 8.22
N SER A 108 -10.88 8.15 9.44
CA SER A 108 -9.93 8.29 10.55
C SER A 108 -8.62 7.51 10.38
N ILE A 109 -8.62 6.47 9.53
CA ILE A 109 -7.46 5.65 9.21
C ILE A 109 -6.67 6.29 8.08
N ILE A 110 -7.35 6.70 7.01
CA ILE A 110 -6.68 7.13 5.78
C ILE A 110 -6.45 8.65 5.71
N GLU A 111 -7.21 9.45 6.46
CA GLU A 111 -6.98 10.88 6.67
C GLU A 111 -6.59 11.17 8.13
N PRO A 112 -5.49 10.56 8.63
CA PRO A 112 -5.02 10.83 9.98
C PRO A 112 -4.48 12.25 10.07
N ASN A 113 -4.58 12.87 11.25
CA ASN A 113 -4.00 14.17 11.54
C ASN A 113 -2.47 14.06 11.71
N LEU A 114 -1.77 13.77 10.61
CA LEU A 114 -0.32 13.71 10.56
C LEU A 114 0.25 15.04 10.07
N GLN A 115 1.20 15.60 10.82
CA GLN A 115 2.06 16.64 10.28
C GLN A 115 2.99 16.01 9.24
N VAL A 116 3.34 16.75 8.19
CA VAL A 116 4.31 16.29 7.20
C VAL A 116 5.61 15.95 7.94
N ASP A 117 6.03 14.68 7.89
CA ASP A 117 7.33 14.34 8.44
C ASP A 117 8.43 14.92 7.58
N THR A 118 9.43 15.44 8.27
CA THR A 118 10.76 15.65 7.69
C THR A 118 11.81 14.74 8.35
N SER A 119 11.43 13.89 9.30
CA SER A 119 12.30 12.97 10.04
C SER A 119 12.09 11.51 9.63
N MET A 120 13.14 10.68 9.74
CA MET A 120 13.12 9.27 9.31
C MET A 120 12.81 8.27 10.44
N ASP A 121 12.51 8.74 11.66
CA ASP A 121 12.79 7.95 12.88
C ASP A 121 11.55 7.43 13.66
N ALA A 122 10.32 7.57 13.16
CA ALA A 122 9.15 7.00 13.83
C ALA A 122 8.60 5.77 13.07
N PRO A 123 8.48 4.59 13.70
CA PRO A 123 7.70 3.50 13.12
C PRO A 123 6.24 3.92 13.12
N GLU A 124 5.72 4.23 11.95
CA GLU A 124 4.31 4.52 11.78
C GLU A 124 3.55 3.19 11.85
N SER A 125 2.50 3.15 12.68
CA SER A 125 1.57 2.02 12.63
C SER A 125 0.88 2.01 11.27
N ILE A 126 1.17 1.01 10.45
CA ILE A 126 0.57 0.83 9.12
C ILE A 126 -0.68 -0.05 9.26
N TYR A 127 -1.79 0.37 8.66
CA TYR A 127 -2.99 -0.43 8.59
C TYR A 127 -2.94 -1.40 7.42
N LEU A 128 -3.06 -2.70 7.70
CA LEU A 128 -3.14 -3.75 6.69
C LEU A 128 -4.57 -4.25 6.56
N ARG A 129 -5.07 -4.38 5.33
CA ARG A 129 -6.40 -4.94 5.07
C ARG A 129 -6.38 -5.97 3.96
N PHE A 130 -6.77 -7.19 4.30
CA PHE A 130 -6.89 -8.32 3.38
C PHE A 130 -8.28 -8.95 3.52
N LEU A 131 -8.81 -9.49 2.43
CA LEU A 131 -10.03 -10.27 2.51
C LEU A 131 -9.74 -11.61 3.19
N HIS A 132 -10.53 -11.92 4.21
CA HIS A 132 -10.52 -13.21 4.88
C HIS A 132 -11.92 -13.84 4.84
N THR A 133 -12.00 -15.16 4.84
CA THR A 133 -13.28 -15.89 4.93
C THR A 133 -13.88 -15.85 6.35
N ILE A 134 -13.11 -15.46 7.37
CA ILE A 134 -13.52 -15.39 8.80
C ILE A 134 -12.73 -14.27 9.50
N PRO A 135 -13.34 -13.39 10.33
CA PRO A 135 -12.63 -12.30 11.02
C PRO A 135 -11.42 -12.80 11.81
N TYR A 136 -10.24 -12.31 11.43
CA TYR A 136 -8.97 -12.56 12.10
C TYR A 136 -8.52 -11.25 12.77
N GLU A 137 -8.54 -11.20 14.11
CA GLU A 137 -8.03 -10.08 14.88
C GLU A 137 -6.54 -10.32 15.20
N GLU A 138 -5.64 -9.88 14.31
CA GLU A 138 -4.22 -9.70 14.66
C GLU A 138 -3.77 -8.27 14.35
N SER A 139 -3.18 -7.63 15.35
CA SER A 139 -2.50 -6.35 15.23
C SER A 139 -1.00 -6.60 15.03
N PHE A 140 -0.46 -6.17 13.88
CA PHE A 140 0.97 -6.21 13.59
C PHE A 140 1.63 -4.91 14.05
N VAL A 141 2.67 -5.03 14.87
CA VAL A 141 3.62 -3.93 15.12
C VAL A 141 4.86 -4.26 14.31
N ILE A 142 5.21 -3.36 13.38
CA ILE A 142 6.42 -3.45 12.56
C ILE A 142 7.53 -2.67 13.28
#